data_AF-A0A5D0QWR0-F1
#
_entry.id   AF-A0A5D0QWR0-F1
#
_cell.length_a   1.000
_cell.length_b   1.000
_cell.length_c   1.000
_cell.angle_alpha   90.00
_cell.angle_beta   90.00
_cell.angle_gamma   90.00
#
_symmetry.space_group_name_H-M   'P 1'
#
loop_
_entity.id
_entity.type
_entity.pdbx_description
1 polymer ?
#
loop_
_entity_poly.entity_id
_entity_poly.type
_entity_poly.pdbx_seq_one_letter_code
_entity_poly.pdbx_strand_id
1 'polypeptide(L)'
;MRKLKNLIILTLIITIFSCNGTDNYNLGIYQARQGNQEKAIEYFTKAIQDNPEYSDAYYNRAYAQQLIGGKETQIIADYTKSLELNPNDNEAHMNRGLIYMKMGNNQKAISDYKESIRIKPDYPIVYANLGNAYKLNSENEKACENWKKSLELGNRDVELRLNLNCE
;
A
#
# COMPACT_ATOMS: atom_id res chain seq x y z
N MET A 1 -11.50 47.29 -29.37
CA MET A 1 -10.49 46.19 -29.43
C MET A 1 -9.91 45.75 -28.07
N ARG A 2 -10.04 46.53 -26.98
CA ARG A 2 -9.48 46.16 -25.65
C ARG A 2 -10.31 45.13 -24.85
N LYS A 3 -11.61 45.00 -25.10
CA LYS A 3 -12.50 44.04 -24.41
C LYS A 3 -12.40 42.59 -24.92
N LEU A 4 -11.89 42.36 -26.13
CA LEU A 4 -11.76 41.02 -26.72
C LEU A 4 -10.50 40.27 -26.24
N LYS A 5 -9.44 40.98 -25.86
CA LYS A 5 -8.19 40.38 -25.37
C LYS A 5 -8.31 39.76 -23.98
N ASN A 6 -9.16 40.32 -23.12
CA ASN A 6 -9.38 39.77 -21.77
C ASN A 6 -10.26 38.51 -21.77
N LEU A 7 -11.13 38.35 -22.76
CA LEU A 7 -12.00 37.17 -22.86
C LEU A 7 -11.22 35.93 -23.32
N ILE A 8 -10.23 36.11 -24.20
CA ILE A 8 -9.35 35.03 -24.67
C ILE A 8 -8.41 34.55 -23.56
N ILE A 9 -7.89 35.45 -22.72
CA ILE A 9 -7.05 35.10 -21.57
C ILE A 9 -7.88 34.35 -20.51
N LEU A 10 -9.14 34.74 -20.30
CA LEU A 10 -10.01 34.07 -19.33
C LEU A 10 -10.42 32.65 -19.77
N THR A 11 -10.65 32.43 -21.08
CA THR A 11 -10.89 31.08 -21.61
C THR A 11 -9.66 30.18 -21.60
N LEU A 12 -8.45 30.74 -21.69
CA LEU A 12 -7.21 29.97 -21.56
C LEU A 12 -6.92 29.53 -20.12
N ILE A 13 -7.45 30.22 -19.11
CA ILE A 13 -7.28 29.84 -17.70
C ILE A 13 -8.24 28.71 -17.31
N ILE A 14 -9.42 28.64 -17.95
CA ILE A 14 -10.43 27.60 -17.69
C ILE A 14 -10.01 26.24 -18.30
N THR A 15 -9.06 26.20 -19.24
CA THR A 15 -8.47 24.95 -19.75
C THR A 15 -7.30 24.40 -18.92
N ILE A 16 -6.86 25.09 -17.86
CA ILE A 16 -5.68 24.69 -17.07
C ILE A 16 -6.07 23.94 -15.78
N PHE A 17 -7.35 23.97 -15.39
CA PHE A 17 -7.89 23.03 -14.40
C PHE A 17 -8.29 21.72 -15.09
N SER A 18 -7.30 21.01 -15.63
CA SER A 18 -7.53 19.65 -16.04
C SER A 18 -7.65 18.79 -14.77
N CYS A 19 -8.78 18.13 -14.56
CA CYS A 19 -8.96 17.04 -13.59
C CYS A 19 -8.13 15.78 -13.94
N ASN A 20 -7.01 15.92 -14.67
CA ASN A 20 -6.37 14.81 -15.39
C ASN A 20 -5.81 13.71 -14.48
N GLY A 21 -5.33 14.06 -13.27
CA GLY A 21 -4.83 13.07 -12.33
C GLY A 21 -5.91 12.09 -11.84
N THR A 22 -7.15 12.57 -11.66
CA THR A 22 -8.29 11.74 -11.23
C THR A 22 -8.76 10.82 -12.35
N ASP A 23 -8.74 11.28 -13.61
CA ASP A 23 -9.16 10.47 -14.77
C ASP A 23 -8.22 9.29 -15.00
N ASN A 24 -6.90 9.54 -15.00
CA ASN A 24 -5.91 8.48 -15.13
C ASN A 24 -5.98 7.51 -13.94
N TYR A 25 -6.17 8.00 -12.72
CA TYR A 25 -6.34 7.13 -11.55
C TYR A 25 -7.56 6.21 -11.69
N ASN A 26 -8.71 6.76 -12.09
CA ASN A 26 -9.94 5.98 -12.28
C ASN A 26 -9.79 4.92 -13.38
N LEU A 27 -9.09 5.23 -14.47
CA LEU A 27 -8.74 4.25 -15.50
C LEU A 27 -7.81 3.16 -14.96
N GLY A 28 -6.85 3.52 -14.11
CA GLY A 28 -5.99 2.56 -13.42
C GLY A 28 -6.78 1.59 -12.55
N ILE A 29 -7.69 2.10 -11.71
CA ILE A 29 -8.59 1.29 -10.90
C ILE A 29 -9.47 0.38 -11.77
N TYR A 30 -10.02 0.91 -12.87
CA TYR A 30 -10.81 0.12 -13.80
C TYR A 30 -10.00 -1.05 -14.36
N GLN A 31 -8.78 -0.82 -14.86
CA GLN A 31 -7.92 -1.88 -15.39
C GLN A 31 -7.53 -2.91 -14.34
N ALA A 32 -7.21 -2.48 -13.11
CA ALA A 32 -6.88 -3.36 -12.00
C ALA A 32 -8.04 -4.32 -11.67
N ARG A 33 -9.28 -3.81 -11.69
CA ARG A 33 -10.50 -4.63 -11.50
C ARG A 33 -10.76 -5.62 -12.63
N GLN A 34 -10.29 -5.33 -13.84
CA GLN A 34 -10.32 -6.28 -14.96
C GLN A 34 -9.17 -7.29 -14.94
N GLY A 35 -8.26 -7.19 -13.95
CA GLY A 35 -7.07 -8.04 -13.86
C GLY A 35 -5.90 -7.59 -14.75
N ASN A 36 -6.05 -6.48 -15.50
CA ASN A 36 -5.01 -5.95 -16.39
C ASN A 36 -4.02 -5.09 -15.59
N GLN A 37 -3.20 -5.72 -14.75
CA GLN A 37 -2.33 -5.01 -13.81
C GLN A 37 -1.25 -4.17 -14.50
N GLU A 38 -0.71 -4.60 -15.64
CA GLU A 38 0.27 -3.82 -16.41
C GLU A 38 -0.32 -2.50 -16.89
N LYS A 39 -1.55 -2.53 -17.42
CA LYS A 39 -2.27 -1.30 -17.82
C LYS A 39 -2.62 -0.44 -16.61
N ALA A 40 -2.97 -1.05 -15.48
CA ALA A 40 -3.22 -0.32 -14.25
C ALA A 40 -1.96 0.48 -13.82
N ILE A 41 -0.79 -0.15 -13.85
CA ILE A 41 0.50 0.48 -13.54
C ILE A 41 0.79 1.66 -14.48
N GLU A 42 0.52 1.53 -15.77
CA GLU A 42 0.68 2.63 -16.74
C GLU A 42 -0.21 3.82 -16.37
N TYR A 43 -1.48 3.58 -16.08
CA TYR A 43 -2.42 4.64 -15.72
C TYR A 43 -2.12 5.28 -14.36
N PHE A 44 -1.74 4.50 -13.35
CA PHE A 44 -1.29 5.07 -12.07
C PHE A 44 -0.02 5.89 -12.24
N THR A 45 0.89 5.49 -13.14
CA THR A 45 2.07 6.30 -13.46
C THR A 45 1.71 7.64 -14.06
N LYS A 46 0.73 7.69 -14.98
CA LYS A 46 0.21 8.96 -15.52
C LYS A 46 -0.46 9.80 -14.43
N ALA A 47 -1.26 9.19 -13.56
CA ALA A 47 -1.89 9.88 -12.44
C ALA A 47 -0.85 10.53 -11.50
N ILE A 48 0.26 9.85 -11.24
CA ILE A 48 1.39 10.38 -10.46
C ILE A 48 2.11 11.51 -11.20
N GLN A 49 2.27 11.42 -12.53
CA GLN A 49 2.87 12.48 -13.33
C GLN A 49 2.00 13.76 -13.32
N ASP A 50 0.67 13.59 -13.38
CA ASP A 50 -0.29 14.68 -13.32
C ASP A 50 -0.40 15.28 -11.90
N ASN A 51 -0.32 14.44 -10.87
CA ASN A 51 -0.34 14.84 -9.47
C ASN A 51 0.65 14.01 -8.62
N PRO A 52 1.88 14.52 -8.38
CA PRO A 52 2.89 13.85 -7.57
C PRO A 52 2.55 13.70 -6.07
N GLU A 53 1.49 14.34 -5.59
CA GLU A 53 1.01 14.22 -4.21
C GLU A 53 -0.17 13.25 -4.08
N TYR A 54 -0.48 12.49 -5.14
CA TYR A 54 -1.58 11.53 -5.13
C TYR A 54 -1.20 10.21 -4.44
N SER A 55 -1.34 10.16 -3.12
CA SER A 55 -1.03 8.99 -2.29
C SER A 55 -1.62 7.69 -2.84
N ASP A 56 -2.93 7.67 -3.14
CA ASP A 56 -3.61 6.45 -3.60
C ASP A 56 -3.03 5.92 -4.91
N ALA A 57 -2.55 6.78 -5.80
CA ALA A 57 -1.95 6.34 -7.06
C ALA A 57 -0.62 5.59 -6.81
N TYR A 58 0.19 6.05 -5.85
CA TYR A 58 1.39 5.31 -5.42
C TYR A 58 1.03 3.98 -4.77
N TYR A 59 0.08 3.95 -3.83
CA TYR A 59 -0.38 2.72 -3.19
C TYR A 59 -0.86 1.68 -4.20
N ASN A 60 -1.79 2.07 -5.08
CA ASN A 60 -2.37 1.15 -6.06
C ASN A 60 -1.35 0.70 -7.11
N ARG A 61 -0.38 1.55 -7.48
CA ARG A 61 0.71 1.14 -8.37
C ARG A 61 1.62 0.11 -7.71
N ALA A 62 1.99 0.30 -6.45
CA ALA A 62 2.77 -0.68 -5.67
C ALA A 62 2.04 -2.01 -5.56
N TYR A 63 0.74 -1.98 -5.26
CA TYR A 63 -0.09 -3.18 -5.17
C TYR A 63 -0.19 -3.93 -6.50
N ALA A 64 -0.42 -3.22 -7.61
CA ALA A 64 -0.46 -3.81 -8.94
C ALA A 64 0.90 -4.43 -9.34
N GLN A 65 2.02 -3.74 -9.05
CA GLN A 65 3.37 -4.27 -9.26
C GLN A 65 3.61 -5.55 -8.44
N GLN A 66 3.13 -5.60 -7.19
CA GLN A 66 3.23 -6.78 -6.34
C GLN A 66 2.49 -7.98 -6.93
N LEU A 67 1.29 -7.78 -7.48
CA LEU A 67 0.49 -8.87 -8.09
C LEU A 67 1.17 -9.51 -9.30
N ILE A 68 1.96 -8.77 -10.06
CA ILE A 68 2.69 -9.28 -11.24
C ILE A 68 4.14 -9.70 -10.94
N GLY A 69 4.55 -9.68 -9.67
CA GLY A 69 5.92 -10.05 -9.28
C GLY A 69 6.98 -9.02 -9.71
N GLY A 70 6.62 -7.74 -9.69
CA GLY A 70 7.54 -6.63 -9.93
C GLY A 70 8.71 -6.57 -8.93
N LYS A 71 9.67 -5.69 -9.22
CA LYS A 71 10.89 -5.54 -8.40
C LYS A 71 10.55 -5.02 -7.01
N GLU A 72 10.98 -5.71 -5.97
CA GLU A 72 10.67 -5.37 -4.57
C GLU A 72 11.09 -3.94 -4.20
N THR A 73 12.21 -3.47 -4.73
CA THR A 73 12.73 -2.11 -4.48
C THR A 73 11.82 -1.01 -5.02
N GLN A 74 11.16 -1.23 -6.16
CA GLN A 74 10.21 -0.28 -6.75
C GLN A 74 8.90 -0.27 -5.97
N ILE A 75 8.41 -1.46 -5.60
CA ILE A 75 7.19 -1.62 -4.80
C ILE A 75 7.35 -0.92 -3.44
N ILE A 76 8.49 -1.12 -2.76
CA ILE A 76 8.80 -0.44 -1.49
C ILE A 76 8.87 1.07 -1.67
N ALA A 77 9.47 1.56 -2.76
CA ALA A 77 9.57 3.00 -3.01
C ALA A 77 8.18 3.63 -3.16
N ASP A 78 7.27 2.99 -3.90
CA ASP A 78 5.91 3.48 -4.07
C ASP A 78 5.10 3.43 -2.77
N TYR A 79 5.13 2.32 -2.01
CA TYR A 79 4.48 2.30 -0.69
C TYR A 79 5.08 3.34 0.26
N THR A 80 6.38 3.57 0.21
CA THR A 80 7.03 4.61 1.03
C THR A 80 6.55 5.98 0.65
N LYS A 81 6.44 6.28 -0.66
CA LYS A 81 5.92 7.57 -1.10
C LYS A 81 4.46 7.77 -0.73
N SER A 82 3.65 6.72 -0.83
CA SER A 82 2.27 6.73 -0.33
C SER A 82 2.22 7.06 1.16
N LEU A 83 3.04 6.40 1.99
CA LEU A 83 3.06 6.62 3.44
C LEU A 83 3.66 7.98 3.86
N GLU A 84 4.53 8.59 3.06
CA GLU A 84 4.95 9.98 3.26
C GLU A 84 3.77 10.96 3.09
N LEU A 85 2.87 10.68 2.15
CA LEU A 85 1.71 11.52 1.82
C LEU A 85 0.50 11.23 2.73
N ASN A 86 0.31 9.95 3.08
CA ASN A 86 -0.73 9.48 3.98
C ASN A 86 -0.16 8.46 4.99
N PRO A 87 0.36 8.93 6.14
CA PRO A 87 1.00 8.06 7.14
C PRO A 87 0.02 7.16 7.91
N ASN A 88 -1.29 7.37 7.79
CA ASN A 88 -2.30 6.57 8.49
C ASN A 88 -2.94 5.50 7.58
N ASP A 89 -2.31 5.16 6.46
CA ASP A 89 -2.73 4.05 5.62
C ASP A 89 -2.27 2.71 6.21
N ASN A 90 -3.21 2.01 6.87
CA ASN A 90 -2.92 0.72 7.50
C ASN A 90 -2.51 -0.36 6.48
N GLU A 91 -3.06 -0.33 5.26
CA GLU A 91 -2.82 -1.35 4.25
C GLU A 91 -1.47 -1.13 3.58
N ALA A 92 -1.08 0.12 3.34
CA ALA A 92 0.24 0.46 2.83
C ALA A 92 1.35 -0.01 3.78
N HIS A 93 1.19 0.20 5.10
CA HIS A 93 2.10 -0.35 6.10
C HIS A 93 2.14 -1.88 6.05
N MET A 94 0.98 -2.54 6.10
CA MET A 94 0.91 -4.01 6.04
C MET A 94 1.60 -4.56 4.78
N ASN A 95 1.28 -4.01 3.61
CA ASN A 95 1.80 -4.51 2.34
C ASN A 95 3.29 -4.22 2.17
N ARG A 96 3.78 -3.04 2.60
CA ARG A 96 5.22 -2.78 2.60
C ARG A 96 5.97 -3.71 3.55
N GLY A 97 5.38 -4.01 4.71
CA GLY A 97 5.90 -5.00 5.65
C GLY A 97 6.03 -6.40 5.03
N LEU A 98 5.06 -6.83 4.22
CA LEU A 98 5.12 -8.10 3.49
C LEU A 98 6.31 -8.15 2.52
N ILE A 99 6.55 -7.06 1.78
CA ILE A 99 7.69 -6.98 0.86
C ILE A 99 9.03 -6.98 1.62
N TYR A 100 9.13 -6.24 2.73
CA TYR A 100 10.33 -6.28 3.57
C TYR A 100 10.61 -7.69 4.12
N MET A 101 9.56 -8.39 4.57
CA MET A 101 9.69 -9.77 5.05
C MET A 101 10.15 -10.72 3.94
N LYS A 102 9.61 -10.58 2.71
CA LYS A 102 10.07 -11.34 1.53
C LYS A 102 11.55 -11.11 1.22
N MET A 103 12.06 -9.90 1.45
CA MET A 103 13.47 -9.54 1.31
C MET A 103 14.34 -9.96 2.51
N GLY A 104 13.77 -10.60 3.53
CA GLY A 104 14.46 -10.96 4.78
C GLY A 104 14.73 -9.78 5.73
N ASN A 105 14.17 -8.60 5.46
CA ASN A 105 14.30 -7.43 6.32
C ASN A 105 13.23 -7.44 7.43
N ASN A 106 13.34 -8.41 8.33
CA ASN A 106 12.32 -8.71 9.34
C ASN A 106 12.08 -7.55 10.31
N GLN A 107 13.12 -6.79 10.68
CA GLN A 107 12.97 -5.65 11.59
C GLN A 107 12.15 -4.51 10.96
N LYS A 108 12.34 -4.22 9.67
CA LYS A 108 11.50 -3.24 8.97
C LYS A 108 10.06 -3.73 8.83
N ALA A 109 9.88 -5.02 8.52
CA ALA A 109 8.54 -5.61 8.49
C ALA A 109 7.81 -5.50 9.84
N ILE A 110 8.49 -5.83 10.95
CA ILE A 110 7.97 -5.66 12.31
C ILE A 110 7.55 -4.20 12.55
N SER A 111 8.39 -3.24 12.18
CA SER A 111 8.06 -1.81 12.34
C SER A 111 6.78 -1.44 11.60
N ASP A 112 6.66 -1.86 10.34
CA ASP A 112 5.49 -1.56 9.52
C ASP A 112 4.21 -2.25 10.04
N TYR A 113 4.27 -3.52 10.43
CA TYR A 113 3.11 -4.20 11.01
C TYR A 113 2.65 -3.58 12.32
N LYS A 114 3.59 -3.13 13.18
CA LYS A 114 3.23 -2.42 14.42
C LYS A 114 2.51 -1.11 14.13
N GLU A 115 2.91 -0.38 13.10
CA GLU A 115 2.23 0.86 12.71
C GLU A 115 0.84 0.59 12.12
N SER A 116 0.71 -0.45 11.28
CA SER A 116 -0.59 -0.91 10.78
C SER A 116 -1.54 -1.30 11.92
N ILE A 117 -1.05 -2.02 12.95
CA ILE A 117 -1.81 -2.36 14.16
C ILE A 117 -2.16 -1.12 14.99
N ARG A 118 -1.24 -0.14 15.12
CA ARG A 118 -1.51 1.12 15.82
C ARG A 118 -2.68 1.87 15.18
N ILE A 119 -2.76 1.86 13.85
CA ILE A 119 -3.82 2.51 13.08
C ILE A 119 -5.12 1.69 13.15
N LYS A 120 -5.04 0.37 12.95
CA LYS A 120 -6.18 -0.54 12.90
C LYS A 120 -5.93 -1.77 13.80
N PRO A 121 -6.32 -1.70 15.09
CA PRO A 121 -5.99 -2.73 16.08
C PRO A 121 -6.87 -4.00 15.97
N ASP A 122 -7.93 -3.97 15.17
CA ASP A 122 -8.85 -5.09 14.95
C ASP A 122 -8.59 -5.83 13.63
N TYR A 123 -7.36 -5.75 13.10
CA TYR A 123 -7.00 -6.39 11.83
C TYR A 123 -6.21 -7.69 12.03
N PRO A 124 -6.88 -8.86 12.11
CA PRO A 124 -6.24 -10.12 12.53
C PRO A 124 -5.05 -10.54 11.67
N ILE A 125 -5.12 -10.32 10.35
CA ILE A 125 -4.06 -10.73 9.42
C ILE A 125 -2.72 -10.04 9.71
N VAL A 126 -2.75 -8.80 10.22
CA VAL A 126 -1.53 -8.04 10.54
C VAL A 126 -0.82 -8.65 11.74
N TYR A 127 -1.58 -9.10 12.76
CA TYR A 127 -1.02 -9.85 13.88
C TYR A 127 -0.42 -11.19 13.43
N ALA A 128 -1.07 -11.90 12.50
CA ALA A 128 -0.51 -13.12 11.93
C ALA A 128 0.85 -12.87 11.24
N ASN A 129 0.93 -11.80 10.45
CA ASN A 129 2.14 -11.41 9.74
C ASN A 129 3.24 -10.91 10.70
N LEU A 130 2.87 -10.17 11.75
CA LEU A 130 3.80 -9.75 12.80
C LEU A 130 4.36 -10.97 13.55
N GLY A 131 3.51 -11.96 13.88
CA GLY A 131 3.96 -13.21 14.47
C GLY A 131 4.96 -13.96 13.58
N ASN A 132 4.71 -14.01 12.27
CA ASN A 132 5.63 -14.60 11.30
C ASN A 132 6.98 -13.84 11.26
N ALA A 133 6.94 -12.51 11.28
CA ALA A 133 8.16 -11.70 11.25
C ALA A 133 8.98 -11.86 12.55
N TYR A 134 8.33 -11.94 13.72
CA TYR A 134 9.00 -12.27 14.98
C TYR A 134 9.62 -13.66 14.96
N LYS A 135 8.92 -14.65 14.42
CA LYS A 135 9.45 -16.01 14.26
C LYS A 135 10.73 -16.03 13.42
N LEU A 136 10.72 -15.31 12.30
CA LEU A 136 11.90 -15.16 11.43
C LEU A 136 13.02 -14.34 12.07
N ASN A 137 12.71 -13.52 13.08
CA ASN A 137 13.69 -12.79 13.89
C ASN A 137 14.12 -13.55 15.16
N SER A 138 13.78 -14.84 15.28
CA SER A 138 14.07 -15.69 16.45
C SER A 138 13.41 -15.24 17.76
N GLU A 139 12.39 -14.39 17.69
CA GLU A 139 11.62 -13.91 18.86
C GLU A 139 10.36 -14.77 19.06
N ASN A 140 10.55 -16.04 19.44
CA ASN A 140 9.48 -17.05 19.48
C ASN A 140 8.31 -16.67 20.41
N GLU A 141 8.59 -16.11 21.59
CA GLU A 141 7.56 -15.71 22.55
C GLU A 141 6.62 -14.67 21.94
N LYS A 142 7.18 -13.61 21.35
CA LYS A 142 6.42 -12.57 20.65
C LYS A 142 5.68 -13.11 19.43
N ALA A 143 6.23 -14.09 18.73
CA ALA A 143 5.55 -14.75 17.63
C ALA A 143 4.24 -15.40 18.12
N CYS A 144 4.33 -16.19 19.20
CA CYS A 144 3.20 -16.86 19.82
C CYS A 144 2.15 -15.90 20.35
N GLU A 145 2.54 -14.81 21.02
CA GLU A 145 1.62 -13.76 21.48
C GLU A 145 0.80 -13.18 20.32
N ASN A 146 1.46 -12.84 19.21
CA ASN A 146 0.81 -12.22 18.07
C ASN A 146 -0.08 -13.21 17.30
N TRP A 147 0.31 -14.48 17.15
CA TRP A 147 -0.58 -15.49 16.59
C TRP A 147 -1.79 -15.76 17.47
N LYS A 148 -1.63 -15.81 18.81
CA LYS A 148 -2.77 -15.93 19.73
C LYS A 148 -3.72 -14.73 19.54
N LYS A 149 -3.18 -13.51 19.47
CA LYS A 149 -3.99 -12.32 19.24
C LYS A 149 -4.73 -12.35 17.89
N SER A 150 -4.08 -12.81 16.83
CA SER A 150 -4.69 -13.02 15.52
C SER A 150 -5.86 -14.01 15.58
N LEU A 151 -5.71 -15.10 16.33
CA LEU A 151 -6.76 -16.11 16.51
C LEU A 151 -7.96 -15.56 17.30
N GLU A 152 -7.71 -14.81 18.38
CA GLU A 152 -8.75 -14.11 19.16
C GLU A 152 -9.59 -13.17 18.28
N LEU A 153 -8.95 -12.51 17.31
CA LEU A 153 -9.59 -11.63 16.33
C LEU A 153 -10.23 -12.38 15.15
N GLY A 154 -10.23 -13.72 15.17
CA GLY A 154 -10.98 -14.57 14.25
C GLY A 154 -10.19 -15.20 13.09
N ASN A 155 -8.87 -15.00 13.01
CA ASN A 155 -8.06 -15.64 11.97
C ASN A 155 -7.57 -17.02 12.42
N ARG A 156 -8.24 -18.08 11.91
CA ARG A 156 -7.94 -19.49 12.22
C ARG A 156 -6.73 -20.05 11.47
N ASP A 157 -6.19 -19.34 10.47
CA ASP A 157 -5.03 -19.82 9.68
C ASP A 157 -3.72 -19.90 10.51
N VAL A 158 -3.74 -19.39 11.73
CA VAL A 158 -2.62 -19.44 12.68
C VAL A 158 -2.69 -20.62 13.64
N GLU A 159 -3.79 -21.39 13.69
CA GLU A 159 -3.97 -22.53 14.61
C GLU A 159 -2.83 -23.55 14.47
N LEU A 160 -2.48 -23.92 13.23
CA LEU A 160 -1.35 -24.83 12.98
C LEU A 160 -0.01 -24.26 13.47
N ARG A 161 0.22 -22.96 13.29
CA ARG A 161 1.47 -22.32 13.73
C ARG A 161 1.57 -22.32 15.25
N LEU A 162 0.47 -22.03 15.94
CA LEU A 162 0.40 -22.08 17.40
C LEU A 162 0.74 -23.49 17.91
N ASN A 163 0.06 -24.52 17.40
CA ASN A 163 0.27 -25.90 17.85
C ASN A 163 1.70 -26.41 17.63
N LEU A 164 2.38 -25.93 16.59
CA LEU A 164 3.74 -26.37 16.26
C LEU A 164 4.84 -25.57 16.97
N ASN A 165 4.55 -24.37 17.45
CA ASN A 165 5.61 -23.43 17.89
C ASN A 165 5.40 -22.88 19.29
N CYS A 166 4.22 -23.06 19.87
CA CYS A 166 3.80 -22.40 21.10
C CYS A 166 3.30 -23.47 22.08
N GLU A 167 4.23 -23.99 22.90
CA GLU A 167 3.96 -24.86 24.04
C GLU A 167 3.53 -24.03 25.27
#